data_AF-A0AAD4XD88-F1
#
_entry.id   AF-A0AAD4XD88-F1
#
_cell.length_a   1.000
_cell.length_b   1.000
_cell.length_c   1.000
_cell.angle_alpha   90.00
_cell.angle_beta   90.00
_cell.angle_gamma   90.00
#
_symmetry.space_group_name_H-M   'P 1'
#
loop_
_entity.id
_entity.type
_entity.pdbx_description
1 polymer ?
#
loop_
_entity_poly.entity_id
_entity_poly.type
_entity_poly.pdbx_seq_one_letter_code
_entity_poly.pdbx_strand_id
1 'polypeptide(L)' 'MEFTKVEHLKVGLPTFPQEIFSFLALENVGTRKNDATYYTAVIGRLNSVSNVVTKSVEEFDKSSDVLMREIIIENER' A
#
# COMPACT_ATOMS: atom_id res chain seq x y z
N MET A 1 40.33 6.26 -20.35
CA MET A 1 38.94 6.23 -19.87
C MET A 1 38.16 5.36 -20.84
N GLU A 2 37.90 4.11 -20.48
CA GLU A 2 36.98 3.26 -21.23
C GLU A 2 35.57 3.55 -20.76
N PHE A 3 34.70 3.99 -21.66
CA PHE A 3 33.28 4.11 -21.37
C PHE A 3 32.63 2.75 -21.67
N THR A 4 32.04 2.13 -20.64
CA THR A 4 31.24 0.93 -20.84
C THR A 4 29.96 1.30 -21.59
N LYS A 5 29.79 0.73 -22.79
CA LYS A 5 28.58 0.85 -23.59
C LYS A 5 27.40 0.33 -22.76
N VAL A 6 26.43 1.20 -22.46
CA VAL A 6 25.17 0.78 -21.84
C VAL A 6 24.39 0.01 -22.89
N GLU A 7 24.44 -1.33 -22.81
CA GLU A 7 23.59 -2.19 -23.62
C GLU A 7 22.19 -2.20 -23.01
N HIS A 8 21.21 -1.64 -23.70
CA HIS A 8 19.80 -1.82 -23.36
C HIS A 8 19.42 -3.28 -23.63
N LEU A 9 19.59 -4.14 -22.63
CA LEU A 9 19.06 -5.50 -22.67
C LEU A 9 17.54 -5.42 -22.82
N LYS A 10 16.99 -6.04 -23.88
CA LYS A 10 15.55 -6.30 -23.96
C LYS A 10 15.20 -7.39 -22.94
N VAL A 11 14.98 -6.98 -21.70
CA VAL A 11 14.44 -7.84 -20.64
C VAL A 11 12.92 -7.94 -20.81
N GLY A 12 12.40 -9.17 -20.82
CA GLY A 12 10.95 -9.42 -20.83
C GLY A 12 10.30 -9.12 -19.47
N LEU A 13 8.98 -9.08 -19.42
CA LEU A 13 8.21 -8.97 -18.17
C LEU A 13 8.65 -9.96 -17.05
N PRO A 14 8.98 -11.25 -17.32
CA PRO A 14 9.40 -12.17 -16.25
C PRO A 14 10.79 -11.88 -15.67
N THR A 15 11.57 -10.98 -16.28
CA THR A 15 12.89 -10.55 -15.76
C THR A 15 12.81 -9.36 -14.82
N PHE A 16 11.63 -8.77 -14.62
CA PHE A 16 11.43 -7.75 -13.60
C PHE A 16 11.11 -8.41 -12.24
N PRO A 17 11.68 -7.91 -11.13
CA PRO A 17 11.27 -8.35 -9.80
C PRO A 17 9.77 -8.19 -9.63
N GLN A 18 9.09 -9.28 -9.24
CA GLN A 18 7.71 -9.21 -8.82
C GLN A 18 7.67 -8.88 -7.33
N GLU A 19 6.70 -8.07 -6.92
CA GLU A 19 6.50 -7.78 -5.51
C GLU A 19 6.05 -9.06 -4.79
N ILE A 20 6.83 -9.47 -3.79
CA ILE A 20 6.54 -10.64 -2.96
C ILE A 20 5.98 -10.12 -1.64
N PHE A 21 4.75 -10.48 -1.33
CA PHE A 21 4.09 -10.08 -0.09
C PHE A 21 4.12 -11.19 0.95
N SER A 22 4.46 -10.81 2.18
CA SER A 22 4.24 -11.62 3.38
C SER A 22 3.00 -11.10 4.09
N PHE A 23 1.85 -11.72 3.85
CA PHE A 23 0.58 -11.26 4.41
C PHE A 23 0.45 -11.60 5.90
N LEU A 24 0.04 -10.60 6.68
CA LEU A 24 -0.41 -10.78 8.05
C LEU A 24 -1.92 -11.05 8.06
N ALA A 25 -2.34 -12.09 8.78
CA ALA A 25 -3.76 -12.36 8.98
C ALA A 25 -4.44 -11.21 9.75
N LEU A 26 -5.68 -10.85 9.41
CA LEU A 26 -6.33 -9.64 9.91
C LEU A 26 -6.49 -9.63 11.44
N GLU A 27 -6.72 -10.80 12.05
CA GLU A 27 -6.81 -10.99 13.50
C GLU A 27 -5.51 -10.68 14.25
N ASN A 28 -4.38 -10.70 13.53
CA ASN A 28 -3.05 -10.41 14.08
C ASN A 28 -2.62 -8.96 13.83
N VAL A 29 -3.42 -8.16 13.11
CA VAL A 29 -3.21 -6.72 12.98
C VAL A 29 -3.47 -6.10 14.36
N GLY A 30 -2.39 -5.84 15.11
CA GLY A 30 -2.47 -5.46 16.51
C GLY A 30 -3.35 -4.24 16.76
N THR A 31 -4.06 -4.22 17.88
CA THR A 31 -4.83 -3.08 18.42
C THR A 31 -3.94 -1.91 18.88
N ARG A 32 -2.67 -1.90 18.51
CA ARG A 32 -1.65 -1.02 19.08
C ARG A 32 -1.88 0.41 18.59
N LYS A 33 -2.11 1.31 19.55
CA LYS A 33 -1.91 2.75 19.37
C LYS A 33 -0.56 2.97 18.68
N ASN A 34 -0.62 3.60 17.52
CA ASN A 34 0.44 3.63 16.52
C ASN A 34 1.43 4.76 16.84
N ASP A 35 2.27 4.58 17.86
CA ASP A 35 3.34 5.55 18.16
C ASP A 35 4.58 5.36 17.25
N ALA A 36 4.61 4.28 16.46
CA ALA A 36 5.62 4.02 15.44
C ALA A 36 4.94 3.36 14.22
N THR A 37 4.96 4.06 13.09
CA THR A 37 4.36 3.62 11.83
C THR A 37 5.02 2.34 11.31
N TYR A 38 4.43 1.16 11.58
CA TYR A 38 4.84 -0.09 10.95
C TYR A 38 3.99 -0.36 9.71
N TYR A 39 4.64 -0.53 8.55
CA TYR A 39 3.98 -1.00 7.34
C TYR A 39 3.72 -2.49 7.44
N THR A 40 2.53 -2.92 7.02
CA THR A 40 2.14 -4.33 6.96
C THR A 40 1.36 -4.59 5.67
N ALA A 41 1.43 -5.83 5.17
CA ALA A 41 0.61 -6.29 4.06
C ALA A 41 -0.51 -7.15 4.62
N VAL A 42 -1.75 -6.89 4.21
CA VAL A 42 -2.93 -7.67 4.59
C VAL A 42 -3.68 -8.10 3.35
N ILE A 43 -4.36 -9.25 3.42
CA ILE A 43 -5.25 -9.73 2.39
C ILE A 43 -6.55 -10.20 3.04
N GLY A 44 -7.68 -9.89 2.41
CA GLY A 44 -8.99 -10.25 2.90
C GLY A 44 -10.05 -10.08 1.83
N ARG A 45 -11.21 -10.71 2.05
CA ARG A 45 -12.37 -10.58 1.19
C ARG A 45 -13.00 -9.20 1.40
N LEU A 46 -13.29 -8.52 0.30
CA LEU A 46 -14.04 -7.27 0.34
C LEU A 46 -15.46 -7.51 0.85
N ASN A 47 -15.79 -6.95 2.01
CA ASN A 47 -17.17 -6.93 2.52
C ASN A 47 -17.91 -5.71 1.96
N SER A 48 -17.38 -4.50 2.17
CA SER A 48 -18.07 -3.28 1.76
C SER A 48 -17.12 -2.14 1.40
N VAL A 49 -17.66 -1.18 0.67
CA VAL A 49 -16.96 0.03 0.20
C VAL A 49 -17.89 1.22 0.34
N SER A 50 -17.41 2.27 0.98
CA SER A 50 -18.12 3.56 1.08
C SER A 50 -17.97 4.42 -0.18
N ASN A 51 -18.84 5.42 -0.32
CA ASN A 51 -18.67 6.46 -1.34
C ASN A 51 -17.36 7.24 -1.10
N VAL A 52 -16.77 7.75 -2.18
CA VAL A 52 -15.63 8.67 -2.07
C VAL A 52 -16.13 10.00 -1.51
N VAL A 53 -15.44 10.51 -0.49
CA VAL A 53 -15.72 11.81 0.13
C VAL A 53 -14.47 12.68 0.08
N THR A 54 -14.66 14.00 0.06
CA THR A 54 -13.55 14.96 0.24
C THR A 54 -13.39 15.24 1.73
N LYS A 55 -12.16 15.13 2.24
CA LYS A 55 -11.82 15.44 3.63
C LYS A 55 -10.67 16.44 3.65
N SER A 56 -10.84 17.54 4.40
CA SER A 56 -9.74 18.48 4.65
C SER A 56 -8.82 17.90 5.72
N VAL A 57 -7.53 17.81 5.42
CA VAL A 57 -6.49 17.31 6.31
C VAL A 57 -5.44 18.39 6.50
N GLU A 58 -5.07 18.63 7.75
CA GLU A 58 -4.02 19.56 8.12
C GLU A 58 -2.71 18.79 8.34
N GLU A 59 -1.71 19.06 7.51
CA GLU A 59 -0.35 18.57 7.66
C GLU A 59 0.63 19.74 7.59
N PHE A 60 1.53 19.85 8.58
CA PHE A 60 2.59 20.86 8.61
C PHE A 60 2.09 22.29 8.32
N ASP A 61 1.05 22.72 9.03
CA ASP A 61 0.40 24.05 8.92
C ASP A 61 -0.20 24.37 7.53
N LYS A 62 -0.43 23.33 6.71
CA LYS A 62 -1.14 23.45 5.43
C LYS A 62 -2.38 22.57 5.45
N SER A 63 -3.51 23.18 5.08
CA SER A 63 -4.75 22.44 4.83
C SER A 63 -4.80 22.01 3.37
N SER A 64 -5.12 20.75 3.14
CA SER A 64 -5.36 20.21 1.80
C SER A 64 -6.59 19.32 1.80
N ASP A 65 -7.36 19.39 0.71
CA ASP A 65 -8.50 18.52 0.50
C ASP A 65 -8.04 17.24 -0.17
N VAL A 66 -8.31 16.10 0.47
CA VAL A 66 -8.00 14.77 -0.06
C VAL A 66 -9.26 13.97 -0.32
N LEU A 67 -9.21 13.11 -1.32
CA LEU A 67 -10.26 12.12 -1.54
C LEU A 67 -10.02 10.93 -0.61
N MET A 68 -11.04 10.55 0.14
CA MET A 68 -11.00 9.46 1.10
C MET A 68 -12.17 8.51 0.85
N ARG A 69 -11.94 7.22 1.11
CA ARG A 69 -13.02 6.23 1.25
C ARG A 69 -12.61 5.15 2.23
N GLU A 70 -13.58 4.61 2.93
CA GLU A 70 -13.44 3.45 3.79
C GLU A 70 -13.78 2.16 3.03
N ILE A 71 -13.02 1.12 3.31
CA ILE A 71 -13.15 -0.23 2.76
C ILE A 71 -13.11 -1.20 3.93
N ILE A 72 -14.07 -2.12 4.00
CA ILE A 72 -14.11 -3.19 5.01
C ILE A 72 -13.68 -4.49 4.35
N ILE A 73 -12.62 -5.10 4.88
CA ILE A 73 -12.14 -6.42 4.49
C ILE A 73 -12.26 -7.41 5.66
N GLU A 74 -12.50 -8.67 5.34
CA GLU A 74 -12.65 -9.75 6.31
C GLU A 74 -11.80 -10.96 5.92
N ASN A 75 -11.48 -11.83 6.88
CA ASN A 75 -10.81 -13.09 6.57
C ASN A 75 -11.72 -13.99 5.72
N GLU A 76 -11.11 -14.86 4.91
CA GLU A 76 -11.86 -15.97 4.32
C GLU A 76 -12.34 -16.89 5.46
N ARG A 77 -13.64 -17.20 5.47
CA ARG A 77 -14.26 -18.11 6.45
C ARG A 77 -14.08 -19.56 6.03
#